data_AF-A0A392QXE5-F1
#
_entry.id   AF-A0A392QXE5-F1
#
_cell.length_a   1.000
_cell.length_b   1.000
_cell.length_c   1.000
_cell.angle_alpha   90.00
_cell.angle_beta   90.00
_cell.angle_gamma   90.00
#
_symmetry.space_group_name_H-M   'P 1'
#
loop_
_entity.id
_entity.type
_entity.pdbx_description
1 polymer ?
#
loop_
_entity_poly.entity_id
_entity_poly.type
_entity_poly.pdbx_seq_one_letter_code
_entity_poly.pdbx_strand_id
1 'polypeptide(L)'
;MEERLKVYVYKEGARPILHSPFLTGIYASEGWFMKLMEANKRFVTKNPKKAHLFYLPFSSRMLEEALYVKDSHSHKNLIQYLHDYVDLIAARHSFWNRTGGADHFLVGCHDW
;
A
#
# COMPACT_ATOMS: atom_id res chain seq x y z
N MET A 1 -1.20 6.66 -26.64
CA MET A 1 -0.63 6.47 -25.29
C MET A 1 -1.42 7.36 -24.35
N GLU A 2 -1.77 6.91 -23.15
CA GLU A 2 -2.53 7.75 -22.20
C GLU A 2 -1.55 8.79 -21.61
N GLU A 3 -1.77 10.09 -21.85
CA GLU A 3 -0.79 11.16 -21.54
C GLU A 3 -0.61 11.43 -20.03
N ARG A 4 -1.43 10.79 -19.19
CA ARG A 4 -1.50 11.07 -17.75
C ARG A 4 -1.43 9.78 -16.96
N LEU A 5 -0.58 9.79 -15.93
CA LEU A 5 -0.46 8.70 -14.98
C LEU A 5 -1.83 8.31 -14.41
N LYS A 6 -2.01 7.00 -14.24
CA LYS A 6 -3.21 6.38 -13.70
C LYS A 6 -2.81 5.32 -12.69
N VAL A 7 -3.24 5.52 -11.46
CA VAL A 7 -2.92 4.64 -10.33
C VAL A 7 -4.19 3.93 -9.91
N TYR A 8 -4.15 2.61 -9.86
CA TYR A 8 -5.17 1.83 -9.19
C TYR A 8 -4.75 1.66 -7.73
N VAL A 9 -5.64 1.98 -6.80
CA VAL A 9 -5.41 1.77 -5.37
C VAL A 9 -6.15 0.51 -4.96
N TYR A 10 -5.44 -0.50 -4.45
CA TYR A 10 -6.08 -1.68 -3.84
C TYR A 10 -6.95 -1.25 -2.69
N LYS A 11 -8.16 -1.83 -2.57
CA LYS A 11 -9.14 -1.44 -1.54
C LYS A 11 -9.20 -2.42 -0.38
N GLU A 12 -8.57 -3.57 -0.57
CA GLU A 12 -8.44 -4.62 0.42
C GLU A 12 -7.54 -4.16 1.56
N GLY A 13 -7.70 -4.79 2.71
CA GLY A 13 -6.92 -4.49 3.91
C GLY A 13 -7.75 -3.81 4.99
N ALA A 14 -7.40 -4.08 6.24
CA ALA A 14 -8.09 -3.55 7.40
C ALA A 14 -7.31 -2.39 8.02
N ARG A 15 -8.07 -1.42 8.54
CA ARG A 15 -7.53 -0.41 9.46
C ARG A 15 -7.10 -1.10 10.77
N PRO A 16 -6.07 -0.60 11.46
CA PRO A 16 -5.39 0.67 11.20
C PRO A 16 -4.15 0.54 10.30
N ILE A 17 -3.81 -0.64 9.78
CA ILE A 17 -2.56 -0.81 9.02
C ILE A 17 -2.71 -0.33 7.57
N LEU A 18 -3.84 -0.65 6.94
CA LEU A 18 -4.15 -0.27 5.57
C LEU A 18 -5.09 0.93 5.56
N HIS A 19 -4.99 1.78 4.53
CA HIS A 19 -5.91 2.93 4.32
C HIS A 19 -6.05 3.88 5.52
N SER A 20 -4.97 4.02 6.29
CA SER A 20 -4.93 4.77 7.54
C SER A 20 -3.61 5.56 7.60
N PRO A 21 -3.61 6.81 7.09
CA PRO A 21 -2.38 7.58 6.95
C PRO A 21 -1.89 8.10 8.30
N PHE A 22 -0.58 7.98 8.57
CA PHE A 22 0.10 8.66 9.68
C PHE A 22 0.70 9.98 9.19
N LEU A 23 0.23 11.13 9.71
CA LEU A 23 0.46 12.44 9.09
C LEU A 23 1.53 13.30 9.79
N THR A 24 2.20 12.77 10.81
CA THR A 24 3.14 13.51 11.65
C THR A 24 4.49 12.80 11.74
N GLY A 25 5.50 13.51 12.24
CA GLY A 25 6.84 12.96 12.46
C GLY A 25 7.53 12.45 11.19
N ILE A 26 8.46 11.52 11.39
CA ILE A 26 9.30 10.94 10.33
C ILE A 26 8.50 10.11 9.30
N TYR A 27 7.30 9.63 9.68
CA TYR A 27 6.41 8.85 8.81
C TYR A 27 5.41 9.71 8.01
N ALA A 28 5.48 11.04 8.14
CA ALA A 28 4.48 11.93 7.57
C ALA A 28 4.39 11.87 6.04
N SER A 29 5.52 11.72 5.33
CA SER A 29 5.50 11.74 3.85
C SER A 29 4.76 10.55 3.25
N GLU A 30 4.88 9.36 3.84
CA GLU A 30 4.12 8.14 3.51
C GLU A 30 2.63 8.38 3.70
N GLY A 31 2.21 8.86 4.88
CA GLY A 31 0.81 9.11 5.17
C GLY A 31 0.21 10.24 4.32
N TRP A 32 0.96 11.31 4.05
CA TRP A 32 0.52 12.37 3.15
C TRP A 32 0.36 11.87 1.72
N PHE A 33 1.29 11.05 1.22
CA PHE A 33 1.13 10.41 -0.09
C PHE A 33 -0.14 9.57 -0.15
N MET A 34 -0.36 8.69 0.84
CA MET A 34 -1.55 7.85 0.92
C MET A 34 -2.83 8.69 0.90
N LYS A 35 -2.95 9.67 1.80
CA LYS A 35 -4.12 10.55 1.92
C LYS A 35 -4.41 11.31 0.62
N LEU A 36 -3.37 11.89 0.02
CA LEU A 36 -3.51 12.70 -1.18
C LEU A 36 -3.80 11.84 -2.41
N MET A 37 -3.16 10.67 -2.53
CA MET A 37 -3.37 9.73 -3.64
C MET A 37 -4.79 9.19 -3.62
N GLU A 38 -5.27 8.67 -2.49
CA GLU A 38 -6.62 8.11 -2.36
C GLU A 38 -7.74 9.12 -2.67
N ALA A 39 -7.54 10.39 -2.29
CA ALA A 39 -8.48 11.47 -2.58
C ALA A 39 -8.39 12.00 -4.03
N ASN A 40 -7.36 11.61 -4.80
CA ASN A 40 -7.06 12.25 -6.09
C ASN A 40 -7.95 11.76 -7.23
N LYS A 41 -8.87 12.61 -7.68
CA LYS A 41 -9.78 12.30 -8.81
C LYS A 41 -9.12 12.29 -10.19
N ARG A 42 -7.90 12.83 -10.34
CA ARG A 42 -7.20 12.96 -11.63
C ARG A 42 -6.31 11.76 -11.93
N PHE A 43 -5.57 11.29 -10.93
CA PHE A 43 -4.63 10.17 -11.04
C PHE A 43 -5.26 8.82 -10.69
N VAL A 44 -6.22 8.74 -9.77
CA VAL A 44 -6.82 7.45 -9.41
C VAL A 44 -7.74 6.93 -10.52
N THR A 45 -7.65 5.63 -10.80
CA THR A 45 -8.58 4.90 -11.66
C THR A 45 -9.18 3.71 -10.90
N LYS A 46 -10.46 3.43 -11.15
CA LYS A 46 -11.13 2.19 -10.72
C LYS A 46 -11.07 1.10 -11.79
N ASN A 47 -10.62 1.43 -13.00
CA ASN A 47 -10.47 0.49 -14.10
C ASN A 47 -9.01 0.00 -14.17
N PRO A 48 -8.72 -1.26 -13.83
CA PRO A 48 -7.35 -1.80 -13.84
C PRO A 48 -6.75 -1.86 -15.26
N LYS A 49 -7.59 -1.92 -16.30
CA LYS A 49 -7.11 -1.88 -17.70
C LYS A 49 -6.53 -0.52 -18.11
N LYS A 50 -6.90 0.55 -17.39
CA LYS A 50 -6.35 1.90 -17.57
C LYS A 50 -5.24 2.23 -16.58
N ALA A 51 -4.92 1.32 -15.65
CA ALA A 51 -3.92 1.56 -14.63
C ALA A 51 -2.52 1.37 -15.20
N HIS A 52 -1.66 2.35 -14.96
CA HIS A 52 -0.22 2.29 -15.23
C HIS A 52 0.53 1.66 -14.05
N LEU A 53 0.09 1.98 -12.82
CA LEU A 53 0.67 1.48 -11.58
C LEU A 53 -0.42 1.06 -10.59
N PHE A 54 -0.09 0.12 -9.70
CA PHE A 54 -0.95 -0.38 -8.64
C PHE A 54 -0.33 -0.06 -7.28
N TYR A 55 -1.05 0.74 -6.49
CA TYR A 55 -0.61 1.19 -5.18
C TYR A 55 -1.13 0.27 -4.08
N LEU A 56 -0.24 -0.18 -3.20
CA LEU A 56 -0.53 -0.91 -1.97
C LEU A 56 -0.53 0.08 -0.78
N PRO A 57 -1.71 0.47 -0.25
CA PRO A 57 -1.85 1.55 0.71
C PRO A 57 -1.64 1.08 2.16
N PHE A 58 -0.47 0.54 2.48
CA PHE A 58 -0.11 0.21 3.86
C PHE A 58 0.65 1.35 4.53
N SER A 59 0.56 1.45 5.86
CA SER A 59 1.41 2.33 6.64
C SER A 59 2.41 1.55 7.49
N SER A 60 3.70 1.87 7.34
CA SER A 60 4.79 1.24 8.08
C SER A 60 4.66 1.49 9.58
N ARG A 61 4.32 2.73 9.97
CA ARG A 61 4.12 3.09 11.37
C ARG A 61 2.96 2.34 12.00
N MET A 62 1.84 2.24 11.29
CA MET A 62 0.67 1.55 11.83
C MET A 62 0.87 0.03 11.89
N LEU A 63 1.63 -0.54 10.94
CA LEU A 63 2.04 -1.94 10.97
C LEU A 63 2.87 -2.24 12.22
N GLU A 64 3.86 -1.39 12.50
CA GLU A 64 4.71 -1.48 13.68
C GLU A 64 3.88 -1.35 14.97
N GLU A 65 3.08 -0.28 15.11
CA GLU A 65 2.27 -0.03 16.31
C GLU A 65 1.26 -1.14 16.60
N ALA A 66 0.66 -1.74 15.55
CA ALA A 66 -0.36 -2.75 15.71
C ALA A 66 0.19 -4.14 16.03
N LEU A 67 1.36 -4.49 15.49
CA LEU A 67 1.84 -5.86 15.51
C LEU A 67 3.19 -6.04 16.23
N TYR A 68 4.08 -5.06 16.24
CA TYR A 68 5.43 -5.30 16.77
C TYR A 68 5.40 -5.65 18.26
N VAL A 69 6.03 -6.78 18.61
CA VAL A 69 6.17 -7.21 19.99
C VAL A 69 7.49 -6.67 20.52
N LYS A 70 7.40 -5.76 21.49
CA LYS A 70 8.57 -5.16 22.13
C LYS A 70 9.52 -6.25 22.66
N ASP A 71 10.82 -6.04 22.50
CA ASP A 71 11.91 -6.92 22.95
C ASP A 71 11.93 -8.33 22.31
N SER A 72 11.05 -8.59 21.33
CA SER A 72 11.05 -9.87 20.60
C SER A 72 12.19 -10.00 19.58
N HIS A 73 12.75 -8.86 19.12
CA HIS A 73 13.71 -8.79 18.02
C HIS A 73 13.27 -9.54 16.75
N SER A 74 11.96 -9.70 16.56
CA SER A 74 11.37 -10.50 15.50
C SER A 74 10.34 -9.69 14.72
N HIS A 75 10.45 -9.75 13.40
CA HIS A 75 9.51 -9.12 12.47
C HIS A 75 8.60 -10.15 11.78
N LYS A 76 8.60 -11.41 12.22
CA LYS A 76 7.89 -12.52 11.54
C LYS A 76 6.41 -12.25 11.38
N ASN A 77 5.77 -11.67 12.39
CA ASN A 77 4.34 -11.36 12.36
C ASN A 77 4.01 -10.17 11.43
N LEU A 78 4.90 -9.17 11.33
CA LEU A 78 4.75 -8.07 10.36
C LEU A 78 4.89 -8.61 8.93
N ILE A 79 5.89 -9.46 8.68
CA ILE A 79 6.09 -10.12 7.38
C ILE A 79 4.88 -11.00 7.03
N GLN A 80 4.38 -11.80 7.98
CA GLN A 80 3.22 -12.65 7.77
C GLN A 80 1.99 -11.83 7.41
N TYR A 81 1.73 -10.73 8.11
CA TYR A 81 0.60 -9.85 7.79
C TYR A 81 0.67 -9.29 6.36
N LEU A 82 1.85 -8.84 5.93
CA LEU A 82 2.04 -8.33 4.56
C LEU A 82 1.93 -9.45 3.51
N HIS A 83 2.39 -10.66 3.83
CA HIS A 83 2.21 -11.83 2.97
C HIS A 83 0.73 -12.16 2.79
N ASP A 84 -0.03 -12.24 3.90
CA ASP A 84 -1.47 -12.52 3.88
C ASP A 84 -2.24 -11.44 3.09
N TYR A 85 -1.81 -10.18 3.21
CA TYR A 85 -2.37 -9.08 2.43
C TYR A 85 -2.12 -9.25 0.92
N VAL A 86 -0.89 -9.62 0.54
CA VAL A 86 -0.51 -9.88 -0.86
C VAL A 86 -1.27 -11.09 -1.42
N ASP A 87 -1.43 -12.16 -0.64
CA ASP A 87 -2.20 -13.34 -1.05
C ASP A 87 -3.68 -12.98 -1.27
N LEU A 88 -4.25 -12.16 -0.39
CA LEU A 88 -5.63 -11.69 -0.53
C LEU A 88 -5.85 -10.90 -1.84
N ILE A 89 -4.98 -9.93 -2.14
CA ILE A 89 -5.10 -9.14 -3.37
C ILE A 89 -4.81 -9.98 -4.62
N ALA A 90 -3.82 -10.87 -4.57
CA ALA A 90 -3.48 -11.77 -5.66
C ALA A 90 -4.63 -12.73 -6.00
N ALA A 91 -5.29 -13.29 -4.98
CA ALA A 91 -6.43 -14.18 -5.16
C ALA A 91 -7.67 -13.45 -5.70
N ARG A 92 -7.88 -12.18 -5.32
CA ARG A 92 -9.06 -11.40 -5.71
C ARG A 92 -8.96 -10.78 -7.10
N HIS A 93 -7.75 -10.38 -7.51
CA HIS A 93 -7.53 -9.58 -8.71
C HIS A 93 -6.76 -10.37 -9.76
N SER A 94 -7.45 -10.84 -10.81
CA SER A 94 -6.82 -11.61 -11.90
C SER A 94 -5.72 -10.86 -12.66
N PHE A 95 -5.63 -9.54 -12.52
CA PHE A 95 -4.61 -8.71 -13.13
C PHE A 95 -3.33 -8.56 -12.27
N TRP A 96 -3.32 -9.09 -11.03
CA TRP A 96 -2.19 -9.01 -10.12
C TRP A 96 -0.86 -9.41 -10.79
N ASN A 97 -0.84 -10.57 -11.44
CA ASN A 97 0.39 -11.10 -12.03
C ASN A 97 0.64 -10.67 -13.49
N ARG A 98 0.00 -9.60 -13.98
CA ARG A 98 0.10 -9.23 -15.41
C ARG A 98 1.50 -8.78 -15.84
N THR A 99 2.34 -8.37 -14.89
CA THR A 99 3.72 -7.89 -15.11
C THR A 99 4.75 -8.66 -14.27
N GLY A 100 4.35 -9.71 -13.55
CA GLY A 100 5.21 -10.30 -12.52
C GLY A 100 5.46 -9.38 -11.31
N GLY A 101 4.64 -8.33 -11.12
CA GLY A 101 4.74 -7.39 -10.01
C GLY A 101 5.46 -6.07 -10.32
N ALA A 102 6.01 -5.90 -11.54
CA ALA A 102 6.83 -4.72 -11.88
C ALA A 102 6.07 -3.37 -11.88
N ASP A 103 4.74 -3.40 -11.93
CA ASP A 103 3.87 -2.21 -11.88
C ASP A 103 3.18 -2.02 -10.53
N HIS A 104 3.55 -2.81 -9.53
CA HIS A 104 3.05 -2.71 -8.17
C HIS A 104 4.03 -1.91 -7.32
N PHE A 105 3.53 -0.98 -6.53
CA PHE A 105 4.38 -0.14 -5.69
C PHE A 105 3.71 0.15 -4.34
N LEU A 106 4.58 0.44 -3.39
CA LEU A 106 4.28 1.00 -2.08
C LEU A 106 5.15 2.23 -1.89
N VAL A 107 4.80 3.05 -0.90
CA VAL A 107 5.64 4.17 -0.46
C VAL A 107 6.06 3.91 0.97
N GLY A 108 7.29 4.33 1.30
CA GLY A 108 7.81 4.28 2.65
C GLY A 108 8.49 5.60 2.99
N CYS A 109 8.51 5.94 4.27
CA CYS A 109 9.36 7.01 4.78
C CYS A 109 10.80 6.51 4.95
N HIS A 110 11.75 7.45 4.94
CA HIS A 110 13.20 7.21 4.94
C HIS A 110 13.73 6.45 6.17
N ASP A 111 12.99 6.35 7.26
CA ASP A 111 13.44 5.65 8.47
C ASP A 111 13.01 4.18 8.42
N TRP A 112 13.99 3.34 8.11
CA TRP A 112 14.00 1.89 7.96
C TRP A 112 15.14 1.32 8.81
#